data_AF-A0A6B0SV91-F1
#
_entry.id   AF-A0A6B0SV91-F1
#
_cell.length_a   1.000
_cell.length_b   1.000
_cell.length_c   1.000
_cell.angle_alpha   90.00
_cell.angle_beta   90.00
_cell.angle_gamma   90.00
#
_symmetry.space_group_name_H-M   'P 1'
#
loop_
_entity.id
_entity.type
_entity.pdbx_description
1 polymer ?
#
loop_
_entity_poly.entity_id
_entity_poly.type
_entity_poly.pdbx_seq_one_letter_code
_entity_poly.pdbx_strand_id
1 'polypeptide(L)'
;MSEDSDDPTDRTDDGTDGSPAAATTNDDAAFERELARARALLDDADDDEITAVHVGVVRGDRVNSTAARRGEGERAGLETLTLLASHLRTVADEAGVDHDVVAADAARLAGEVETLPPDRPDADE
;
A
#
# COMPACT_ATOMS: atom_id res chain seq x y z
N MET A 1 2.88 -5.43 -69.20
CA MET A 1 3.57 -4.28 -68.60
C MET A 1 4.32 -4.83 -67.41
N SER A 2 5.64 -4.81 -67.47
CA SER A 2 6.53 -5.26 -66.41
C SER A 2 6.83 -4.07 -65.52
N GLU A 3 6.63 -4.20 -64.21
CA GLU A 3 7.14 -3.24 -63.23
C GLU A 3 8.08 -4.00 -62.31
N ASP A 4 9.34 -3.87 -62.67
CA ASP A 4 10.53 -4.13 -61.88
C ASP A 4 10.77 -2.87 -61.03
N SER A 5 10.87 -3.01 -59.72
CA SER A 5 11.39 -1.96 -58.82
C SER A 5 11.89 -2.61 -57.54
N ASP A 6 13.13 -3.10 -57.62
CA ASP A 6 14.04 -3.15 -56.48
C ASP A 6 14.50 -1.72 -56.16
N ASP A 7 14.26 -1.23 -54.93
CA ASP A 7 15.02 -0.11 -54.35
C ASP A 7 15.63 -0.55 -52.99
N PRO A 8 16.96 -0.61 -52.88
CA PRO A 8 17.67 -1.06 -51.69
C PRO A 8 18.23 0.13 -50.88
N THR A 9 17.82 0.28 -49.61
CA THR A 9 18.64 0.83 -48.50
C THR A 9 17.92 0.49 -47.20
N ASP A 10 18.36 -0.51 -46.43
CA ASP A 10 19.42 -0.36 -45.42
C ASP A 10 19.38 0.98 -44.69
N ARG A 11 18.54 1.03 -43.64
CA ARG A 11 18.80 1.79 -42.42
C ARG A 11 18.38 0.92 -41.24
N THR A 12 19.21 -0.07 -40.92
CA THR A 12 19.40 -0.40 -39.51
C THR A 12 20.15 0.74 -38.82
N ASP A 13 19.79 0.95 -37.55
CA ASP A 13 20.41 1.87 -36.58
C ASP A 13 19.76 3.26 -36.47
N ASP A 14 18.73 3.34 -35.63
CA ASP A 14 18.65 4.45 -34.68
C ASP A 14 18.46 3.85 -33.29
N GLY A 15 19.51 3.96 -32.49
CA GLY A 15 19.60 3.41 -31.16
C GLY A 15 18.50 3.93 -30.27
N THR A 16 17.70 3.02 -29.72
CA THR A 16 17.09 3.28 -28.42
C THR A 16 18.17 3.04 -27.37
N ASP A 17 19.03 4.04 -27.23
CA ASP A 17 19.80 4.29 -26.03
C ASP A 17 18.85 4.51 -24.85
N GLY A 18 19.18 3.90 -23.72
CA GLY A 18 18.78 4.39 -22.41
C GLY A 18 17.31 4.27 -22.02
N SER A 19 16.90 3.09 -21.59
CA SER A 19 16.49 3.03 -20.18
C SER A 19 16.91 1.68 -19.63
N PRO A 20 17.81 1.60 -18.63
CA PRO A 20 17.79 0.41 -17.81
C PRO A 20 16.36 0.42 -17.25
N ALA A 21 15.53 -0.55 -17.66
CA ALA A 21 14.34 -0.87 -16.89
C ALA A 21 14.88 -1.00 -15.46
N ALA A 22 14.63 0.04 -14.65
CA ALA A 22 15.35 0.29 -13.41
C ALA A 22 15.38 -1.05 -12.71
N ALA A 23 16.59 -1.62 -12.54
CA ALA A 23 16.76 -2.98 -12.07
C ALA A 23 15.92 -3.09 -10.82
N THR A 24 14.72 -3.66 -10.98
CA THR A 24 13.64 -3.46 -10.03
C THR A 24 14.15 -4.28 -8.88
N THR A 25 14.51 -3.61 -7.80
CA THR A 25 15.13 -4.29 -6.67
C THR A 25 14.17 -5.41 -6.29
N ASN A 26 14.66 -6.57 -5.84
CA ASN A 26 13.75 -7.68 -5.49
C ASN A 26 12.64 -7.20 -4.53
N ASP A 27 12.94 -6.20 -3.72
CA ASP A 27 12.01 -5.52 -2.81
C ASP A 27 10.94 -4.69 -3.55
N ASP A 28 11.30 -3.93 -4.59
CA ASP A 28 10.37 -3.17 -5.42
C ASP A 28 9.39 -4.12 -6.15
N ALA A 29 9.90 -5.24 -6.68
CA ALA A 29 9.07 -6.25 -7.33
C ALA A 29 8.16 -6.98 -6.33
N ALA A 30 8.63 -7.20 -5.10
CA ALA A 30 7.81 -7.77 -4.03
C ALA A 30 6.70 -6.80 -3.59
N PHE A 31 7.01 -5.51 -3.49
CA PHE A 31 6.04 -4.46 -3.18
C PHE A 31 4.95 -4.37 -4.25
N GLU A 32 5.31 -4.28 -5.53
CA GLU A 32 4.34 -4.21 -6.63
C GLU A 32 3.45 -5.45 -6.69
N ARG A 33 4.00 -6.64 -6.42
CA ARG A 33 3.23 -7.88 -6.35
C ARG A 33 2.21 -7.87 -5.21
N GLU A 34 2.60 -7.44 -4.02
CA GLU A 34 1.67 -7.39 -2.88
C GLU A 34 0.60 -6.30 -3.07
N LEU A 35 0.97 -5.17 -3.66
CA LEU A 35 0.02 -4.13 -4.06
C LEU A 35 -0.99 -4.64 -5.09
N ALA A 36 -0.54 -5.39 -6.09
CA ALA A 36 -1.42 -6.01 -7.09
C ALA A 36 -2.35 -7.04 -6.44
N ARG A 37 -1.85 -7.85 -5.50
CA ARG A 37 -2.65 -8.80 -4.73
C ARG A 37 -3.72 -8.11 -3.89
N ALA A 38 -3.37 -7.04 -3.19
CA ALA A 38 -4.32 -6.27 -2.40
C ALA A 38 -5.44 -5.67 -3.25
N ARG A 39 -5.14 -5.20 -4.47
CA ARG A 39 -6.15 -4.74 -5.43
C ARG A 39 -7.03 -5.88 -5.93
N ALA A 40 -6.44 -7.03 -6.27
CA ALA A 40 -7.20 -8.21 -6.70
C ALA A 40 -8.21 -8.66 -5.63
N LEU A 41 -7.90 -8.55 -4.34
CA LEU A 41 -8.88 -8.85 -3.27
C LEU A 41 -10.12 -7.94 -3.29
N LEU A 42 -10.00 -6.72 -3.83
CA LEU A 42 -11.11 -5.80 -3.99
C LEU A 42 -11.87 -6.06 -5.30
N ASP A 43 -11.16 -6.48 -6.35
CA ASP A 43 -11.74 -6.73 -7.67
C ASP A 43 -12.42 -8.12 -7.79
N ASP A 44 -11.91 -9.12 -7.06
CA ASP A 44 -12.39 -10.52 -7.11
C ASP A 44 -13.65 -10.75 -6.26
N ALA A 45 -13.97 -9.85 -5.33
CA ALA A 45 -15.13 -9.99 -4.49
C ALA A 45 -16.34 -9.28 -5.11
N ASP A 46 -17.48 -9.96 -5.15
CA ASP A 46 -18.75 -9.27 -5.42
C ASP A 46 -18.96 -8.21 -4.31
N ASP A 47 -19.45 -7.01 -4.66
CA ASP A 47 -19.59 -5.84 -3.77
C ASP A 47 -20.38 -6.13 -2.46
N ASP A 48 -21.13 -7.23 -2.42
CA ASP A 48 -21.93 -7.70 -1.30
C ASP A 48 -21.19 -8.62 -0.32
N GLU A 49 -20.06 -9.22 -0.73
CA GLU A 49 -19.27 -10.14 0.09
C GLU A 49 -18.25 -9.43 1.00
N ILE A 50 -17.74 -8.27 0.57
CA ILE A 50 -16.85 -7.45 1.42
C ILE A 50 -17.68 -6.74 2.49
N THR A 51 -17.51 -7.15 3.74
CA THR A 51 -18.21 -6.57 4.89
C THR A 51 -17.40 -5.49 5.63
N ALA A 52 -16.09 -5.47 5.45
CA ALA A 52 -15.20 -4.48 6.05
C ALA A 52 -13.94 -4.27 5.20
N VAL A 53 -13.46 -3.04 5.16
CA VAL A 53 -12.23 -2.63 4.50
C VAL A 53 -11.43 -1.74 5.44
N HIS A 54 -10.13 -2.03 5.57
CA HIS A 54 -9.17 -1.19 6.25
C HIS A 54 -7.97 -0.99 5.33
N VAL A 55 -7.63 0.25 5.01
CA VAL A 55 -6.52 0.60 4.13
C VAL A 55 -5.61 1.57 4.86
N GLY A 56 -4.33 1.24 4.91
CA GLY A 56 -3.25 2.13 5.37
C GLY A 56 -2.27 2.38 4.24
N VAL A 57 -1.91 3.65 4.00
CA VAL A 57 -0.93 4.06 2.99
C VAL A 57 0.17 4.86 3.67
N VAL A 58 1.41 4.39 3.53
CA VAL A 58 2.61 5.08 4.01
C VAL A 58 3.21 5.90 2.87
N ARG A 59 3.44 7.19 3.10
CA ARG A 59 4.11 8.10 2.16
C ARG A 59 5.19 8.87 2.90
N GLY A 60 6.43 8.40 2.77
CA GLY A 60 7.54 8.92 3.57
C GLY A 60 7.31 8.60 5.05
N ASP A 61 7.22 9.65 5.86
CA ASP A 61 6.92 9.60 7.30
C ASP A 61 5.42 9.67 7.62
N ARG A 62 4.57 9.95 6.63
CA ARG A 62 3.12 10.09 6.83
C ARG A 62 2.39 8.78 6.62
N VAL A 63 1.47 8.47 7.53
CA VAL A 63 0.55 7.34 7.40
C VAL A 63 -0.88 7.88 7.25
N ASN A 64 -1.54 7.55 6.15
CA ASN A 64 -2.96 7.85 5.94
C ASN A 64 -3.73 6.52 6.00
N SER A 65 -4.68 6.40 6.93
CA SER A 65 -5.53 5.21 7.03
C SER A 65 -7.01 5.57 6.90
N THR A 66 -7.78 4.65 6.32
CA THR A 66 -9.23 4.74 6.25
C THR A 66 -9.84 3.37 6.52
N ALA A 67 -10.99 3.36 7.19
CA ALA A 67 -11.73 2.16 7.51
C ALA A 67 -13.21 2.36 7.18
N ALA A 68 -13.80 1.38 6.50
CA ALA A 68 -15.22 1.34 6.21
C ALA A 68 -15.77 -0.05 6.52
N ARG A 69 -17.00 -0.13 7.04
CA ARG A 69 -17.65 -1.38 7.41
C ARG A 69 -19.13 -1.31 7.10
N ARG A 70 -19.71 -2.43 6.67
CA ARG A 70 -21.14 -2.61 6.49
C ARG A 70 -21.68 -3.42 7.68
N GLY A 71 -22.55 -2.82 8.49
CA GLY A 71 -23.23 -3.44 9.65
C GLY A 71 -22.78 -2.93 11.03
N GLU A 72 -23.71 -2.94 11.99
CA GLU A 72 -23.51 -2.47 13.38
C GLU A 72 -23.62 -3.63 14.39
N GLY A 73 -22.85 -3.58 15.50
CA GLY A 73 -23.04 -4.47 16.66
C GLY A 73 -21.77 -5.05 17.31
N GLU A 74 -21.95 -5.84 18.36
CA GLU A 74 -20.89 -6.40 19.21
C GLU A 74 -19.92 -7.34 18.46
N ARG A 75 -20.39 -8.04 17.42
CA ARG A 75 -19.53 -8.81 16.49
C ARG A 75 -18.53 -7.93 15.76
N ALA A 76 -18.91 -6.70 15.39
CA ALA A 76 -18.01 -5.77 14.73
C ALA A 76 -16.87 -5.31 15.65
N GLY A 77 -17.15 -5.17 16.95
CA GLY A 77 -16.13 -4.86 17.96
C GLY A 77 -15.09 -5.98 18.09
N LEU A 78 -15.54 -7.23 18.23
CA LEU A 78 -14.65 -8.40 18.33
C LEU A 78 -13.84 -8.63 17.04
N GLU A 79 -14.44 -8.44 15.87
CA GLU A 79 -13.72 -8.51 14.59
C GLU A 79 -12.64 -7.43 14.47
N THR A 80 -12.94 -6.21 14.93
CA THR A 80 -11.96 -5.11 14.96
C THR A 80 -10.80 -5.43 15.90
N LEU A 81 -11.09 -5.97 17.08
CA LEU A 81 -10.06 -6.44 18.00
C LEU A 81 -9.25 -7.62 17.43
N THR A 82 -9.89 -8.50 16.65
CA THR A 82 -9.20 -9.61 15.98
C THR A 82 -8.25 -9.10 14.89
N LEU A 83 -8.69 -8.10 14.11
CA LEU A 83 -7.85 -7.42 13.13
C LEU A 83 -6.66 -6.73 13.81
N LEU A 84 -6.91 -5.99 14.89
CA LEU A 84 -5.85 -5.36 15.68
C LEU A 84 -4.86 -6.39 16.22
N ALA A 85 -5.35 -7.51 16.78
CA ALA A 85 -4.49 -8.57 17.29
C ALA A 85 -3.65 -9.23 16.19
N SER A 86 -4.21 -9.42 14.99
CA SER A 86 -3.46 -9.91 13.82
C SER A 86 -2.38 -8.91 13.40
N HIS A 87 -2.68 -7.62 13.43
CA HIS A 87 -1.74 -6.58 13.08
C HIS A 87 -0.60 -6.48 14.10
N LEU A 88 -0.91 -6.50 15.40
CA LEU A 88 0.09 -6.50 16.47
C LEU A 88 1.07 -7.67 16.35
N ARG A 89 0.58 -8.87 15.98
CA ARG A 89 1.46 -10.04 15.74
C ARG A 89 2.40 -9.81 14.56
N THR A 90 1.88 -9.27 13.46
CA THR A 90 2.70 -9.02 12.26
C THR A 90 3.81 -8.01 12.57
N VAL A 91 3.47 -6.90 13.23
CA VAL A 91 4.44 -5.86 13.63
C VAL A 91 5.46 -6.40 14.64
N ALA A 92 5.02 -7.23 15.59
CA ALA A 92 5.89 -7.88 16.56
C ALA A 92 6.90 -8.81 15.88
N ASP A 93 6.45 -9.63 14.94
CA ASP A 93 7.31 -10.53 14.16
C ASP A 93 8.35 -9.76 13.34
N GLU A 94 7.95 -8.65 12.71
CA GLU A 94 8.83 -7.77 11.93
C GLU A 94 9.85 -7.02 12.80
N ALA A 95 9.43 -6.54 13.97
CA ALA A 95 10.28 -5.81 14.90
C ALA A 95 11.15 -6.73 15.79
N GLY A 96 10.87 -8.03 15.80
CA GLY A 96 11.56 -9.00 16.65
C GLY A 96 11.32 -8.78 18.15
N VAL A 97 10.14 -8.28 18.52
CA VAL A 97 9.73 -8.01 19.90
C VAL A 97 8.42 -8.73 20.23
N ASP A 98 8.07 -8.82 21.51
CA ASP A 98 6.80 -9.41 21.91
C ASP A 98 5.61 -8.46 21.62
N HIS A 99 4.45 -9.05 21.29
CA HIS A 99 3.23 -8.33 20.92
C HIS A 99 2.67 -7.39 22.01
N ASP A 100 2.95 -7.68 23.29
CA ASP A 100 2.58 -6.83 24.43
C ASP A 100 3.42 -5.54 24.49
N VAL A 101 4.70 -5.61 24.11
CA VAL A 101 5.58 -4.43 23.96
C VAL A 101 5.04 -3.52 22.85
N VAL A 102 4.71 -4.08 21.68
CA VAL A 102 4.13 -3.31 20.56
C VAL A 102 2.82 -2.65 20.98
N ALA A 103 1.95 -3.36 21.70
CA ALA A 103 0.68 -2.82 22.18
C ALA A 103 0.88 -1.65 23.16
N ALA A 104 1.85 -1.75 24.07
CA ALA A 104 2.18 -0.70 25.03
C ALA A 104 2.72 0.55 24.32
N ASP A 105 3.63 0.38 23.35
CA ASP A 105 4.17 1.49 22.57
C ASP A 105 3.11 2.15 21.68
N ALA A 106 2.25 1.37 21.04
CA ALA A 106 1.14 1.88 20.26
C ALA A 106 0.17 2.70 21.14
N ALA A 107 -0.14 2.22 22.35
CA ALA A 107 -0.98 2.96 23.30
C ALA A 107 -0.35 4.29 23.74
N ARG A 108 0.98 4.31 23.98
CA ARG A 108 1.72 5.53 24.30
C ARG A 108 1.67 6.53 23.13
N LEU A 109 1.97 6.07 21.92
CA LEU A 109 1.95 6.91 20.71
C LEU A 109 0.56 7.49 20.43
N ALA A 110 -0.50 6.69 20.61
CA ALA A 110 -1.87 7.15 20.45
C ALA A 110 -2.21 8.31 21.41
N GLY A 111 -1.72 8.27 22.65
CA GLY A 111 -1.88 9.37 23.61
C GLY A 111 -1.07 10.63 23.25
N GLU A 112 0.09 10.48 22.61
CA GLU A 112 0.90 11.60 22.10
C GLU A 112 0.22 12.30 20.91
N VAL A 113 -0.43 11.54 20.02
CA VAL A 113 -1.17 12.11 18.87
C VAL A 113 -2.38 12.93 19.31
N GLU A 114 -3.09 12.52 20.36
CA GLU A 114 -4.21 13.31 20.92
C GLU A 114 -3.75 14.65 21.53
N THR A 115 -2.48 14.76 21.91
CA THR A 115 -1.90 15.97 22.50
C THR A 115 -1.20 16.89 21.50
N LEU A 116 -0.99 16.47 20.25
CA LEU A 116 -0.56 17.38 19.19
C LEU A 116 -1.75 18.24 18.72
N PRO A 117 -1.68 19.58 18.85
CA PRO A 117 -2.63 20.45 18.15
C PRO A 117 -2.56 20.11 16.66
N PRO A 118 -3.67 20.16 15.90
CA PRO A 118 -3.58 20.11 14.45
C PRO A 118 -2.62 21.23 14.04
N ASP A 119 -1.56 20.83 13.35
CA ASP A 119 -0.56 21.73 12.79
C ASP A 119 -1.34 22.84 12.07
N ARG A 120 -1.44 24.02 12.70
CA ARG A 120 -2.14 25.13 12.07
C ARG A 120 -1.19 25.53 10.95
N PRO A 121 -1.58 25.41 9.67
CA PRO A 121 -0.79 26.05 8.63
C PRO A 121 -0.68 27.52 9.05
N ASP A 122 0.55 27.99 9.13
CA ASP A 122 0.89 29.35 9.54
C ASP A 122 -0.08 30.31 8.88
N ALA A 123 -0.80 31.06 9.72
CA ALA A 123 -1.60 32.18 9.29
C ALA A 123 -0.62 33.29 8.89
N ASP A 124 0.04 33.11 7.75
CA ASP A 124 0.84 34.13 7.12
C ASP A 124 -0.08 35.04 6.29
N GLU A 125 -0.41 36.16 6.94
CA GLU A 125 -0.65 37.53 6.45
C GLU A 125 -1.53 37.78 5.20
#